data_AF-A0A3R8R2X4-F1
#
_entry.id   AF-A0A3R8R2X4-F1
#
_cell.length_a   1.000
_cell.length_b   1.000
_cell.length_c   1.000
_cell.angle_alpha   90.00
_cell.angle_beta   90.00
_cell.angle_gamma   90.00
#
_symmetry.space_group_name_H-M   'P 1'
#
loop_
_entity.id
_entity.type
_entity.pdbx_description
1 polymer ?
#
loop_
_entity_poly.entity_id
_entity_poly.type
_entity_poly.pdbx_seq_one_letter_code
_entity_poly.pdbx_strand_id
1 'polypeptide(L)'
;MLRFTLHYGIHFIVPLLVAFLFFKEQRLKVGLILLAGILLDLDHFLATPIFDADRCSINFHPLHTYWAMGIYCLMLFWRTTRIWGIAFLIHMVADLADCLFIRSNL
;
A
#
# COMPACT_ATOMS: atom_id res chain seq x y z
N MET A 1 -4.60 2.02 -19.10
CA MET A 1 -4.64 0.56 -18.89
C MET A 1 -3.45 0.07 -18.08
N LEU A 2 -2.21 0.33 -18.51
CA LEU A 2 -1.02 -0.10 -17.75
C LEU A 2 -0.97 0.44 -16.30
N ARG A 3 -1.21 1.74 -16.10
CA ARG A 3 -1.32 2.38 -14.76
C ARG A 3 -2.28 1.63 -13.84
N PHE A 4 -3.52 1.42 -14.29
CA PHE A 4 -4.55 0.67 -13.57
C PHE A 4 -4.10 -0.76 -13.23
N THR A 5 -3.55 -1.49 -14.20
CA THR A 5 -3.08 -2.87 -14.00
C THR A 5 -1.94 -2.94 -12.98
N LEU A 6 -1.02 -1.98 -13.00
CA LEU A 6 0.08 -1.95 -12.05
C LEU A 6 -0.40 -1.56 -10.64
N HIS A 7 -1.18 -0.49 -10.50
CA HIS A 7 -1.68 -0.03 -9.21
C HIS A 7 -2.50 -1.13 -8.51
N TYR A 8 -3.57 -1.63 -9.14
CA TYR A 8 -4.39 -2.69 -8.54
C TYR A 8 -3.70 -4.05 -8.51
N GLY A 9 -2.83 -4.34 -9.48
CA GLY A 9 -2.00 -5.54 -9.44
C GLY A 9 -1.09 -5.59 -8.21
N ILE A 10 -0.49 -4.45 -7.85
CA ILE A 10 0.31 -4.35 -6.63
C ILE A 10 -0.57 -4.46 -5.39
N HIS A 11 -1.74 -3.81 -5.33
CA HIS A 11 -2.63 -3.93 -4.17
C HIS A 11 -3.16 -5.34 -3.90
N PHE A 12 -3.42 -6.14 -4.93
CA PHE A 12 -4.11 -7.42 -4.77
C PHE A 12 -3.23 -8.65 -5.03
N ILE A 13 -2.34 -8.61 -6.02
CA ILE A 13 -1.54 -9.79 -6.41
C ILE A 13 -0.27 -9.89 -5.56
N VAL A 14 0.44 -8.78 -5.35
CA VAL A 14 1.71 -8.77 -4.59
C VAL A 14 1.53 -9.25 -3.15
N PRO A 15 0.51 -8.82 -2.37
CA PRO A 15 0.19 -9.37 -1.06
C PRO A 15 0.05 -10.89 -1.03
N LEU A 16 -0.67 -11.45 -1.99
CA LEU A 16 -0.89 -12.89 -2.09
C LEU A 16 0.39 -13.64 -2.45
N LEU A 17 1.21 -13.09 -3.36
CA LEU A 17 2.52 -13.64 -3.69
C LEU A 17 3.45 -13.62 -2.47
N VAL A 18 3.50 -12.51 -1.72
CA VAL A 18 4.32 -12.40 -0.51
C VAL A 18 3.86 -13.41 0.55
N ALA A 19 2.57 -13.54 0.80
CA ALA A 19 2.04 -14.55 1.70
C ALA A 19 2.39 -15.97 1.25
N PHE A 20 2.22 -16.29 -0.03
CA PHE A 20 2.47 -17.62 -0.59
C PHE A 20 3.95 -18.01 -0.53
N LEU A 21 4.86 -17.08 -0.88
CA LEU A 21 6.30 -17.34 -0.97
C LEU A 21 6.97 -17.38 0.41
N PHE A 22 6.60 -16.48 1.33
CA PHE A 22 7.34 -16.27 2.59
C PHE A 22 6.66 -16.87 3.83
N PHE A 23 5.35 -17.14 3.82
CA PHE A 23 4.59 -17.55 5.02
C PHE A 23 3.90 -18.92 4.87
N LYS A 24 4.68 -19.96 4.52
CA LYS A 24 4.19 -21.32 4.17
C LYS A 24 3.13 -21.90 5.11
N GLU A 25 3.35 -21.82 6.43
CA GLU A 25 2.44 -22.40 7.44
C GLU A 25 1.16 -21.59 7.67
N GLN A 26 1.15 -20.30 7.30
CA GLN A 26 0.07 -19.36 7.64
C GLN A 26 -0.40 -18.53 6.45
N ARG A 27 -0.24 -19.07 5.22
CA ARG A 27 -0.48 -18.35 3.95
C ARG A 27 -1.82 -17.63 3.91
N LEU A 28 -2.91 -18.30 4.29
CA LEU A 28 -4.25 -17.71 4.26
C LEU A 28 -4.36 -16.53 5.25
N LYS A 29 -3.97 -16.75 6.51
CA LYS A 29 -4.03 -15.72 7.54
C LYS A 29 -3.17 -14.50 7.17
N VAL A 30 -1.94 -14.74 6.73
CA VAL A 30 -1.02 -13.65 6.36
C VAL A 30 -1.49 -12.95 5.09
N GLY A 31 -1.99 -13.69 4.10
CA GLY A 31 -2.57 -13.13 2.88
C GLY A 31 -3.76 -12.21 3.18
N LEU A 32 -4.66 -12.61 4.08
CA LEU A 32 -5.78 -11.76 4.52
C LEU A 32 -5.30 -10.48 5.22
N ILE A 33 -4.27 -10.56 6.08
CA ILE A 33 -3.70 -9.37 6.74
C ILE A 33 -3.03 -8.45 5.71
N LEU A 34 -2.26 -9.00 4.77
CA LEU A 34 -1.60 -8.21 3.74
C LEU A 34 -2.62 -7.52 2.81
N LEU A 35 -3.69 -8.21 2.42
CA LEU A 35 -4.80 -7.62 1.68
C LEU A 35 -5.54 -6.54 2.46
N ALA A 36 -5.70 -6.72 3.77
CA ALA A 36 -6.29 -5.71 4.64
C ALA A 36 -5.46 -4.41 4.70
N GLY A 37 -4.22 -4.40 4.17
CA GLY A 37 -3.46 -3.18 3.94
C GLY A 37 -4.16 -2.16 3.04
N ILE A 38 -5.13 -2.58 2.20
CA ILE A 38 -5.98 -1.65 1.43
C ILE A 38 -6.79 -0.71 2.32
N LEU A 39 -7.07 -1.08 3.57
CA LEU A 39 -7.82 -0.23 4.51
C LEU A 39 -7.08 1.06 4.89
N LEU A 40 -5.79 1.17 4.54
CA LEU A 40 -5.01 2.39 4.71
C LEU A 40 -5.61 3.56 3.90
N ASP A 41 -6.25 3.26 2.75
CA ASP A 41 -6.96 4.24 1.91
C ASP A 41 -8.16 4.91 2.60
N LEU A 42 -8.61 4.42 3.77
CA LEU A 42 -9.69 5.07 4.49
C LEU A 42 -9.33 6.51 4.92
N ASP A 43 -8.05 6.89 4.92
CA ASP A 43 -7.66 8.27 5.15
C ASP A 43 -7.96 9.21 3.97
N HIS A 44 -8.37 8.69 2.80
CA HIS A 44 -8.94 9.50 1.71
C HIS A 44 -10.19 10.28 2.15
N PHE A 45 -10.94 9.78 3.14
CA PHE A 45 -12.06 10.55 3.72
C PHE A 45 -11.61 11.84 4.40
N LEU A 46 -10.31 11.99 4.69
CA LEU A 46 -9.70 13.19 5.24
C LEU A 46 -9.03 14.07 4.17
N ALA A 47 -9.09 13.66 2.89
CA ALA A 47 -8.54 14.39 1.76
C ALA A 47 -9.59 15.34 1.14
N THR A 48 -9.13 16.48 0.61
CA THR A 48 -9.96 17.40 -0.18
C THR A 48 -9.29 17.64 -1.53
N PRO A 49 -9.91 17.24 -2.66
CA PRO A 49 -11.15 16.45 -2.76
C PRO A 49 -10.98 15.02 -2.22
N ILE A 50 -12.07 14.33 -1.87
CA ILE A 50 -12.00 12.95 -1.33
C ILE A 50 -11.39 12.00 -2.38
N PHE A 51 -11.87 12.07 -3.62
CA PHE A 51 -11.38 11.29 -4.75
C PHE A 51 -10.95 12.21 -5.90
N ASP A 52 -9.79 11.92 -6.47
CA ASP A 52 -9.25 12.59 -7.65
C ASP A 52 -8.35 11.60 -8.39
N ALA A 53 -8.66 11.32 -9.66
CA ALA A 53 -7.95 10.34 -10.47
C ALA A 53 -6.56 10.81 -10.92
N ASP A 54 -6.23 12.09 -10.81
CA ASP A 54 -4.94 12.64 -11.22
C ASP A 54 -4.13 13.19 -10.04
N ARG A 55 -4.53 12.85 -8.81
CA ARG A 55 -3.80 13.18 -7.59
C ARG A 55 -2.78 12.09 -7.24
N CYS A 56 -1.56 12.52 -6.95
CA CYS A 56 -0.59 11.66 -6.26
C CYS A 56 -0.91 11.58 -4.75
N SER A 57 -1.20 10.38 -4.26
CA SER A 57 -1.52 10.11 -2.84
C SER A 57 -0.31 10.25 -1.90
N ILE A 58 0.91 10.01 -2.41
CA ILE A 58 2.13 10.10 -1.61
C ILE A 58 2.31 11.52 -1.08
N ASN A 59 2.45 11.62 0.25
CA ASN A 59 2.58 12.85 1.01
C ASN A 59 1.39 13.83 0.86
N PHE A 60 0.19 13.31 0.58
CA PHE A 60 -1.03 14.11 0.49
C PHE A 60 -1.96 13.96 1.71
N HIS A 61 -2.32 12.73 2.09
CA HIS A 61 -3.22 12.44 3.21
C HIS A 61 -2.49 11.74 4.38
N PRO A 62 -3.07 11.76 5.60
CA PRO A 62 -2.31 11.53 6.84
C PRO A 62 -1.50 10.22 6.90
N LEU A 63 -2.07 9.10 6.44
CA LEU A 63 -1.43 7.78 6.46
C LEU A 63 -0.47 7.57 5.28
N HIS A 64 -0.48 8.48 4.31
CA HIS A 64 0.39 8.45 3.12
C HIS A 64 1.53 9.46 3.22
N THR A 65 1.73 10.08 4.39
CA THR A 65 2.84 11.00 4.64
C THR A 65 4.18 10.27 4.74
N TYR A 66 5.29 10.96 4.43
CA TYR A 66 6.63 10.40 4.63
C TYR A 66 6.88 9.98 6.08
N TRP A 67 6.27 10.67 7.05
CA TRP A 67 6.31 10.29 8.46
C TRP A 67 5.61 8.95 8.73
N ALA A 68 4.42 8.74 8.17
CA ALA A 68 3.71 7.47 8.26
C ALA A 68 4.50 6.33 7.62
N MET A 69 5.09 6.55 6.44
CA MET A 69 5.97 5.59 5.78
C MET A 69 7.19 5.21 6.65
N GLY A 70 7.79 6.20 7.32
CA GLY A 70 8.86 5.95 8.30
C GLY A 70 8.41 5.02 9.41
N ILE A 71 7.20 5.20 9.95
CA ILE A 71 6.61 4.30 10.95
C ILE A 71 6.41 2.89 10.36
N TYR A 72 5.93 2.76 9.12
CA TYR A 72 5.74 1.44 8.49
C TYR A 72 7.06 0.68 8.30
N CYS A 73 8.13 1.39 7.94
CA CYS A 73 9.48 0.83 7.95
C CYS A 73 9.91 0.37 9.35
N LEU A 74 9.64 1.17 10.39
CA LEU A 74 9.93 0.79 11.77
C LEU A 74 9.14 -0.44 12.22
N MET A 75 7.89 -0.61 11.77
CA MET A 75 7.06 -1.78 12.09
C MET A 75 7.72 -3.10 11.65
N LEU A 76 8.63 -3.10 10.68
CA LEU A 76 9.32 -4.31 10.23
C LEU A 76 10.22 -4.95 11.31
N PHE A 77 10.70 -4.16 12.29
CA PHE A 77 11.62 -4.65 13.31
C PHE A 77 10.93 -5.54 14.36
N TRP A 78 9.64 -5.33 14.66
CA TRP A 78 8.93 -6.08 15.69
C TRP A 78 8.04 -7.19 15.12
N ARG A 79 8.14 -8.40 15.68
CA ARG A 79 7.41 -9.60 15.18
C ARG A 79 5.90 -9.39 15.08
N THR A 80 5.31 -8.66 16.03
CA THR A 80 3.86 -8.42 16.11
C THR A 80 3.36 -7.49 15.01
N THR A 81 4.13 -6.46 14.66
CA THR A 81 3.73 -5.41 13.69
C THR A 81 4.29 -5.64 12.30
N ARG A 82 5.28 -6.53 12.15
CA ARG A 82 5.99 -6.77 10.89
C ARG A 82 5.07 -7.03 9.70
N ILE A 83 4.05 -7.87 9.84
CA ILE A 83 3.15 -8.20 8.73
C ILE A 83 2.34 -6.98 8.30
N TRP A 84 1.86 -6.19 9.26
CA TRP A 84 1.19 -4.92 8.98
C TRP A 84 2.12 -3.90 8.33
N GLY A 85 3.37 -3.82 8.79
CA GLY A 85 4.39 -2.98 8.14
C GLY A 85 4.63 -3.36 6.69
N ILE A 86 4.72 -4.67 6.39
CA ILE A 86 4.81 -5.16 5.00
C ILE A 86 3.55 -4.79 4.20
N ALA A 87 2.36 -4.99 4.76
CA ALA A 87 1.08 -4.66 4.11
C ALA A 87 1.04 -3.18 3.69
N PHE A 88 1.36 -2.29 4.63
CA PHE A 88 1.34 -0.85 4.41
C PHE A 88 2.43 -0.40 3.43
N LEU A 89 3.62 -0.98 3.48
CA LEU A 89 4.66 -0.66 2.50
C LEU A 89 4.34 -1.15 1.09
N ILE A 90 3.68 -2.30 0.93
CA ILE A 90 3.18 -2.75 -0.38
C ILE A 90 2.14 -1.76 -0.92
N HIS A 91 1.25 -1.27 -0.06
CA HIS A 91 0.28 -0.24 -0.41
C HIS A 91 0.97 1.04 -0.89
N MET A 92 1.94 1.57 -0.14
CA MET A 92 2.71 2.75 -0.57
C MET A 92 3.45 2.55 -1.90
N VAL A 93 3.89 1.33 -2.22
CA VAL A 93 4.50 1.02 -3.52
C VAL A 93 3.48 1.09 -4.66
N ALA A 94 2.24 0.68 -4.42
CA ALA A 94 1.15 0.80 -5.40
C ALA A 94 0.82 2.28 -5.70
N ASP A 95 0.77 3.13 -4.67
CA ASP A 95 0.53 4.57 -4.84
C ASP A 95 1.71 5.29 -5.47
N LEU A 96 2.94 4.89 -5.10
CA LEU A 96 4.13 5.43 -5.74
C LEU A 96 4.14 5.12 -7.23
N ALA A 97 3.77 3.90 -7.61
CA ALA A 97 3.62 3.54 -9.03
C ALA A 97 2.59 4.46 -9.70
N ASP A 98 1.43 4.67 -9.07
CA ASP A 98 0.39 5.55 -9.59
C ASP A 98 0.87 7.00 -9.77
N CYS A 99 1.53 7.57 -8.76
CA CYS A 99 2.16 8.89 -8.78
C CYS A 99 3.19 9.04 -9.90
N LEU A 100 4.02 8.03 -10.14
CA LEU A 100 5.01 8.05 -11.22
C LEU A 100 4.36 8.10 -12.60
N PHE A 101 3.27 7.36 -12.81
CA PHE A 101 2.51 7.42 -14.06
C PHE A 101 1.77 8.75 -14.25
N ILE A 102 1.19 9.32 -13.18
CA ILE A 102 0.57 10.66 -13.25
C ILE A 102 1.63 11.68 -13.68
N ARG A 103 2.79 11.71 -13.01
CA ARG A 103 3.85 12.67 -13.30
C ARG A 103 4.45 12.50 -14.69
N SER A 104 4.57 11.28 -15.21
CA SER A 104 5.14 11.04 -16.54
C SER A 104 4.26 11.52 -17.70
N ASN A 105 2.98 11.82 -17.43
CA ASN A 105 2.03 12.31 -18.44
C ASN A 105 1.83 13.84 -18.39
N LEU A 106 2.58 14.55 -17.54
CA LEU A 106 2.65 16.02 -17.46
C LEU A 106 3.86 16.53 -18.25
#